data_AF-A0A6I7PDZ0-F1
#
_entry.id   AF-A0A6I7PDZ0-F1
#
_cell.length_a   1.000
_cell.length_b   1.000
_cell.length_c   1.000
_cell.angle_alpha   90.00
_cell.angle_beta   90.00
_cell.angle_gamma   90.00
#
_symmetry.space_group_name_H-M   'P 1'
#
loop_
_entity.id
_entity.type
_entity.pdbx_description
1 polymer ?
#
loop_
_entity_poly.entity_id
_entity_poly.type
_entity_poly.pdbx_seq_one_letter_code
_entity_poly.pdbx_strand_id
1 'polypeptide(L)'
;MYYTLLGESSMNVGSRRPDYPVPHYVRGTDRDRDQMLSQIGGFSPDERRIFHLLCAMWQPEIPYTRALARTEREDPRFAQVLTTLMDKLQRGRLGLVLTSARDGIGTPRALVLTTQDSPPFFTALVEEQWSKLAADPTLPLPTSDLLAELHVKLPPTAARPATMTDVTRMTLEAPASDHYVVSVSLPEIRGLLVSSAATAQVVPAVLRKLRHRLDNINLIGLIARLNRASLTDVKRRIDSSDAAAWRTVIEALLENRADVERVSVPPAEELLAAAAVMRGYIEARIELRRQQQLSEQQRIRLASEFEEKVRLADGYVLAEEEFKALLHQQVPGADPETRLQRHSLLQRLTEVPAGRHLPRVVVLAETALHRDHVYMVLLQRISHLGDLIRKEYVHQMQLLLQSSDRDRFVFFYSLDNWEADIEQRIAARDPLVAELLRQPKLVAEAVVHACRTRLHITDPREIKRSLQVLFEPGGVTLRPRNRLLALDLSAILEVAYARLGKLKQFVLRISGRLEIMRQRFEDVTADSRTGRPPRVTGRGRIADALAQLERGSADPVETSSAADAPSSVTAADHEKPDGDTPRWGGMGSRARRSSPQTVHRPYSRRQQESAWSEFEKNIRRKT
;
A
#
# COMPACT_ATOMS: atom_id res chain seq x y z
N MET A 1 18.69 -13.15 9.08
CA MET A 1 17.62 -12.14 9.02
C MET A 1 17.76 -11.32 10.31
N TYR A 2 18.18 -10.06 10.23
CA TYR A 2 18.40 -9.21 11.42
C TYR A 2 17.06 -8.66 11.92
N TYR A 3 16.78 -8.73 13.22
CA TYR A 3 15.49 -8.35 13.79
C TYR A 3 15.69 -7.27 14.84
N THR A 4 15.15 -6.06 14.67
CA THR A 4 15.24 -5.05 15.73
C THR A 4 14.13 -5.22 16.77
N LEU A 5 14.52 -5.39 18.04
CA LEU A 5 13.60 -5.51 19.18
C LEU A 5 12.80 -4.24 19.40
N LEU A 6 13.44 -3.09 19.21
CA LEU A 6 12.82 -1.78 19.14
C LEU A 6 12.49 -1.53 17.67
N GLY A 7 11.22 -1.57 17.28
CA GLY A 7 10.84 -1.26 15.90
C GLY A 7 11.38 0.10 15.46
N GLU A 8 11.71 0.28 14.19
CA GLU A 8 12.12 1.57 13.58
C GLU A 8 11.00 2.62 13.55
N SER A 9 9.99 2.49 14.41
CA SER A 9 8.98 3.51 14.57
C SER A 9 9.59 4.67 15.34
N SER A 10 9.97 5.71 14.59
CA SER A 10 9.83 7.08 15.07
C SER A 10 8.39 7.25 15.54
N MET A 11 8.14 6.90 16.80
CA MET A 11 6.83 6.96 17.43
C MET A 11 6.49 8.43 17.66
N ASN A 12 6.07 9.12 16.61
CA ASN A 12 4.96 10.06 16.71
C ASN A 12 3.68 9.21 16.88
N VAL A 13 3.61 8.44 17.96
CA VAL A 13 2.35 7.93 18.46
C VAL A 13 1.69 9.15 19.07
N GLY A 14 0.91 9.86 18.26
CA GLY A 14 -0.17 10.68 18.78
C GLY A 14 -1.10 9.73 19.52
N SER A 15 -0.77 9.41 20.77
CA SER A 15 -1.53 8.51 21.61
C SER A 15 -2.86 9.21 21.87
N ARG A 16 -3.88 8.91 21.07
CA ARG A 16 -5.26 9.04 21.52
C ARG A 16 -5.41 8.04 22.65
N ARG A 17 -5.05 8.48 23.86
CA ARG A 17 -5.20 7.68 25.06
C ARG A 17 -6.71 7.50 25.31
N PRO A 18 -7.11 6.33 25.82
CA PRO A 18 -8.50 6.05 26.13
C PRO A 18 -9.11 7.10 27.07
N ASP A 19 -10.36 7.51 26.82
CA ASP A 19 -11.05 8.53 27.61
C ASP A 19 -11.19 8.08 29.07
N TYR A 20 -10.82 8.96 30.02
CA TYR A 20 -11.03 8.70 31.44
C TYR A 20 -12.42 9.22 31.85
N PRO A 21 -13.30 8.38 32.42
CA PRO A 21 -14.57 8.86 32.93
C PRO A 21 -14.33 9.83 34.08
N VAL A 22 -15.08 10.94 34.10
CA VAL A 22 -15.00 11.94 35.16
C VAL A 22 -15.48 11.32 36.48
N PRO A 23 -14.67 11.29 37.55
CA PRO A 23 -15.10 10.74 38.84
C PRO A 23 -16.29 11.52 39.42
N HIS A 24 -17.21 10.82 40.07
CA HIS A 24 -18.44 11.43 40.61
C HIS A 24 -18.15 12.57 41.61
N TYR A 25 -17.13 12.42 42.46
CA TYR A 25 -16.75 13.42 43.46
C TYR A 25 -16.17 14.71 42.86
N VAL A 26 -15.66 14.68 41.62
CA VAL A 26 -15.18 15.88 40.92
C VAL A 26 -16.36 16.81 40.61
N ARG A 27 -17.51 16.24 40.23
CA ARG A 27 -18.76 16.96 39.95
C ARG A 27 -19.59 17.26 41.21
N GLY A 28 -19.28 16.60 42.32
CA GLY A 28 -19.98 16.78 43.60
C GLY A 28 -19.64 18.10 44.29
N THR A 29 -20.39 18.38 45.36
CA THR A 29 -20.16 19.52 46.25
C THR A 29 -18.95 19.29 47.16
N ASP A 30 -18.44 20.34 47.79
CA ASP A 30 -17.33 20.20 48.76
C ASP A 30 -17.69 19.26 49.91
N ARG A 31 -18.96 19.25 50.33
CA ARG A 31 -19.47 18.32 51.34
C ARG A 31 -19.40 16.85 50.87
N ASP A 32 -19.71 16.59 49.61
CA ASP A 32 -19.65 15.23 49.04
C ASP A 32 -18.20 14.72 48.98
N ARG A 33 -17.27 15.61 48.59
CA ARG A 33 -15.83 15.33 48.56
C ARG A 33 -15.29 15.04 49.96
N ASP A 34 -15.66 15.84 50.95
CA ASP A 34 -15.24 15.67 52.34
C ASP A 34 -15.84 14.42 52.99
N GLN A 35 -17.08 14.08 52.65
CA GLN A 35 -17.72 12.84 53.09
C GLN A 35 -16.98 11.62 52.52
N MET A 36 -16.66 11.63 51.23
CA MET A 36 -15.88 10.57 50.59
C MET A 36 -14.49 10.44 51.22
N LEU A 37 -13.75 11.54 51.41
CA LEU A 37 -12.44 11.51 52.07
C LEU A 37 -12.53 10.89 53.48
N SER A 38 -13.56 11.25 54.23
CA SER A 38 -13.77 10.73 55.59
C SER A 38 -14.08 9.22 55.63
N GLN A 39 -14.63 8.66 54.55
CA GLN A 39 -14.85 7.20 54.42
C GLN A 39 -13.56 6.43 54.14
N ILE A 40 -12.57 7.06 53.51
CA ILE A 40 -11.30 6.43 53.10
C ILE A 40 -10.27 6.48 54.23
N GLY A 41 -10.26 7.57 55.01
CA GLY A 41 -9.34 7.71 56.15
C GLY A 41 -9.26 9.12 56.74
N GLY A 42 -8.29 9.32 57.62
CA GLY A 42 -8.02 10.62 58.24
C GLY A 42 -7.22 11.54 57.31
N PHE A 43 -7.89 12.53 56.72
CA PHE A 43 -7.25 13.60 55.93
C PHE A 43 -7.17 14.90 56.73
N SER A 44 -5.99 15.52 56.74
CA SER A 44 -5.76 16.81 57.39
C SER A 44 -6.52 17.94 56.65
N PRO A 45 -6.75 19.10 57.28
CA PRO A 45 -7.34 20.26 56.61
C PRO A 45 -6.57 20.68 55.34
N ASP A 46 -5.24 20.60 55.38
CA ASP A 46 -4.38 20.93 54.24
C ASP A 46 -4.53 19.91 53.11
N GLU A 47 -4.54 18.61 53.43
CA GLU A 47 -4.77 17.54 52.44
C GLU A 47 -6.15 17.67 51.78
N ARG A 48 -7.20 18.01 52.55
CA ARG A 48 -8.55 18.27 52.05
C ARG A 48 -8.56 19.47 51.10
N ARG A 49 -7.92 20.58 51.49
CA ARG A 49 -7.79 21.78 50.64
C ARG A 49 -7.11 21.45 49.30
N ILE A 50 -6.00 20.71 49.34
CA ILE A 50 -5.28 20.29 48.13
C ILE A 50 -6.16 19.38 47.27
N PHE A 51 -6.89 18.43 47.87
CA PHE A 51 -7.80 17.56 47.13
C PHE A 51 -8.91 18.33 46.40
N HIS A 52 -9.54 19.32 47.05
CA HIS A 52 -10.52 20.20 46.43
C HIS A 52 -9.93 20.98 45.25
N LEU A 53 -8.70 21.47 45.40
CA LEU A 53 -7.97 22.15 44.33
C LEU A 53 -7.70 21.22 43.14
N LEU A 54 -7.28 19.97 43.39
CA LEU A 54 -7.09 18.95 42.36
C LEU A 54 -8.41 18.62 41.63
N CYS A 55 -9.53 18.53 42.35
CA CYS A 55 -10.85 18.33 41.77
C CYS A 55 -11.28 19.52 40.88
N ALA A 56 -11.01 20.76 41.32
CA ALA A 56 -11.33 21.96 40.54
C ALA A 56 -10.50 22.09 39.25
N MET A 57 -9.31 21.49 39.22
CA MET A 57 -8.44 21.46 38.03
C MET A 57 -8.44 20.10 37.33
N TRP A 58 -9.46 19.27 37.58
CA TRP A 58 -9.46 17.90 37.12
C TRP A 58 -9.32 17.80 35.60
N GLN A 59 -8.41 16.91 35.21
CA GLN A 59 -8.18 16.42 33.87
C GLN A 59 -7.85 14.92 34.00
N PRO A 60 -8.03 14.11 32.95
CA PRO A 60 -7.65 12.69 32.96
C PRO A 60 -6.26 12.42 33.56
N GLU A 61 -5.27 13.23 33.15
CA GLU A 61 -3.94 13.31 33.73
C GLU A 61 -3.64 14.77 34.03
N ILE A 62 -3.59 15.13 35.31
CA ILE A 62 -3.25 16.48 35.75
C ILE A 62 -1.72 16.61 35.71
N PRO A 63 -1.11 17.46 34.87
CA PRO A 63 0.34 17.57 34.83
C PRO A 63 0.92 17.96 36.19
N TYR A 64 1.91 17.21 36.68
CA TYR A 64 2.47 17.40 38.02
C TYR A 64 3.05 18.81 38.19
N THR A 65 3.75 19.31 37.17
CA THR A 65 4.29 20.68 37.13
C THR A 65 3.19 21.76 37.22
N ARG A 66 2.01 21.50 36.63
CA ARG A 66 0.86 22.42 36.69
C ARG A 66 0.22 22.42 38.08
N ALA A 67 0.13 21.24 38.71
CA ALA A 67 -0.33 21.12 40.09
C ALA A 67 0.64 21.82 41.06
N LEU A 68 1.95 21.68 40.89
CA LEU A 68 2.95 22.39 41.69
C LEU A 68 2.88 23.92 41.47
N ALA A 69 2.95 24.39 40.23
CA ALA A 69 3.04 25.83 39.92
C ALA A 69 1.83 26.65 40.41
N ARG A 70 0.65 26.03 40.48
CA ARG A 70 -0.57 26.70 40.97
C ARG A 70 -0.57 26.83 42.49
N THR A 71 0.14 25.95 43.20
CA THR A 71 -0.07 25.74 44.65
C THR A 71 1.18 26.02 45.48
N GLU A 72 2.38 25.96 44.90
CA GLU A 72 3.63 26.46 45.52
C GLU A 72 3.60 27.97 45.79
N ARG A 73 2.78 28.73 45.06
CA ARG A 73 2.54 30.15 45.34
C ARG A 73 1.75 30.37 46.64
N GLU A 74 1.04 29.36 47.12
CA GLU A 74 0.17 29.43 48.30
C GLU A 74 0.81 28.75 49.53
N ASP A 75 1.61 27.70 49.36
CA ASP A 75 2.30 26.99 50.45
C ASP A 75 3.61 26.30 50.00
N PRO A 76 4.78 26.63 50.57
CA PRO A 76 6.05 25.95 50.27
C PRO A 76 6.11 24.49 50.73
N ARG A 77 5.20 24.02 51.60
CA ARG A 77 5.13 22.60 52.03
C ARG A 77 4.26 21.74 51.14
N PHE A 78 3.67 22.32 50.09
CA PHE A 78 2.70 21.67 49.22
C PHE A 78 3.17 20.32 48.67
N ALA A 79 4.43 20.22 48.22
CA ALA A 79 4.96 18.96 47.66
C ALA A 79 4.95 17.80 48.68
N GLN A 80 5.24 18.08 49.95
CA GLN A 80 5.21 17.07 51.01
C GLN A 80 3.77 16.62 51.31
N VAL A 81 2.85 17.59 51.45
CA VAL A 81 1.43 17.31 51.72
C VAL A 81 0.74 16.63 50.54
N LEU A 82 1.12 16.98 49.30
CA LEU A 82 0.63 16.32 48.10
C LEU A 82 1.07 14.85 48.06
N THR A 83 2.30 14.55 48.47
CA THR A 83 2.80 13.18 48.54
C THR A 83 1.97 12.35 49.54
N THR A 84 1.75 12.87 50.75
CA THR A 84 0.94 12.17 51.76
C THR A 84 -0.52 12.02 51.33
N LEU A 85 -1.09 13.03 50.67
CA LEU A 85 -2.44 12.96 50.09
C LEU A 85 -2.53 11.85 49.04
N MET A 86 -1.61 11.83 48.08
CA MET A 86 -1.63 10.85 46.99
C MET A 86 -1.41 9.41 47.48
N ASP A 87 -0.56 9.21 48.50
CA ASP A 87 -0.39 7.90 49.14
C ASP A 87 -1.70 7.41 49.79
N LYS A 88 -2.43 8.30 50.47
CA LYS A 88 -3.74 7.98 51.07
C LYS A 88 -4.79 7.69 49.99
N LEU A 89 -4.82 8.47 48.91
CA LEU A 89 -5.72 8.25 47.77
C LEU A 89 -5.40 6.96 47.02
N GLN A 90 -4.13 6.56 46.92
CA GLN A 90 -3.72 5.31 46.31
C GLN A 90 -4.20 4.11 47.12
N ARG A 91 -4.06 4.15 48.45
CA ARG A 91 -4.65 3.13 49.35
C ARG A 91 -6.18 3.07 49.22
N GLY A 92 -6.81 4.23 49.05
CA GLY A 92 -8.24 4.36 48.76
C GLY A 92 -8.65 3.92 47.36
N ARG A 93 -7.69 3.59 46.47
CA ARG A 93 -7.90 3.19 45.07
C ARG A 93 -8.60 4.27 44.22
N LEU A 94 -8.24 5.53 44.48
CA LEU A 94 -8.89 6.72 43.91
C LEU A 94 -7.94 7.63 43.16
N GLY A 95 -6.64 7.59 43.45
CA GLY A 95 -5.67 8.36 42.71
C GLY A 95 -4.25 7.84 42.88
N LEU A 96 -3.37 8.21 41.95
CA LEU A 96 -1.96 7.84 41.97
C LEU A 96 -1.11 8.87 41.23
N VAL A 97 0.18 8.88 41.55
CA VAL A 97 1.18 9.68 40.84
C VAL A 97 1.77 8.83 39.72
N LEU A 98 1.70 9.33 38.50
CA LEU A 98 2.39 8.76 37.35
C LEU A 98 3.78 9.36 37.24
N THR A 99 4.79 8.50 37.12
CA THR A 99 6.18 8.85 36.90
C THR A 99 6.58 8.59 35.45
N SER A 100 7.59 9.32 35.01
CA SER A 100 8.28 9.08 33.74
C SER A 100 9.73 8.80 34.05
N ALA A 101 10.26 7.70 33.50
CA ALA A 101 11.69 7.44 33.50
C ALA A 101 12.37 8.35 32.46
N ARG A 102 13.24 9.25 32.90
CA ARG A 102 14.17 10.00 32.03
C ARG A 102 15.58 9.79 32.54
N ASP A 103 16.47 9.29 31.68
CA ASP A 103 17.88 9.00 32.02
C ASP A 103 18.09 8.10 33.25
N GLY A 104 17.12 7.23 33.56
CA GLY A 104 17.17 6.37 34.76
C GLY A 104 16.72 7.02 36.06
N ILE A 105 16.20 8.25 36.00
CA ILE A 105 15.60 8.93 37.14
C ILE A 105 14.09 8.96 36.93
N GLY A 106 13.35 8.44 37.91
CA GLY A 106 11.90 8.54 37.96
C GLY A 106 11.49 9.97 38.35
N THR A 107 10.82 10.69 37.46
CA THR A 107 10.29 12.03 37.74
C THR A 107 8.77 12.01 37.72
N PRO A 108 8.07 12.61 38.70
CA PRO A 108 6.61 12.74 38.66
C PRO A 108 6.17 13.51 37.41
N ARG A 109 5.33 12.87 36.58
CA ARG A 109 4.81 13.42 35.32
C ARG A 109 3.41 13.98 35.52
N ALA A 110 2.52 13.20 36.11
CA ALA A 110 1.11 13.54 36.21
C ALA A 110 0.47 12.95 37.48
N LEU A 111 -0.66 13.52 37.87
CA LEU A 111 -1.55 13.02 38.90
C LEU A 111 -2.80 12.49 38.22
N VAL A 112 -3.25 11.30 38.62
CA VAL A 112 -4.47 10.67 38.11
C VAL A 112 -5.48 10.57 39.25
N LEU A 113 -6.70 11.05 38.99
CA LEU A 113 -7.85 10.94 39.90
C LEU A 113 -8.96 10.18 39.18
N THR A 114 -9.42 9.10 39.81
CA THR A 114 -10.33 8.09 39.25
C THR A 114 -11.45 7.76 40.23
N THR A 115 -12.51 7.13 39.74
CA THR A 115 -13.50 6.49 40.61
C THR A 115 -12.89 5.29 41.33
N GLN A 116 -13.37 5.03 42.55
CA GLN A 116 -12.90 3.90 43.35
C GLN A 116 -13.05 2.59 42.58
N ASP A 117 -12.01 1.76 42.57
CA ASP A 117 -12.02 0.44 41.93
C ASP A 117 -12.34 0.44 40.43
N SER A 118 -12.12 1.56 39.76
CA SER A 118 -12.37 1.68 38.32
C SER A 118 -11.24 1.07 37.47
N PRO A 119 -11.52 0.51 36.28
CA PRO A 119 -10.48 0.00 35.38
C PRO A 119 -9.36 1.00 35.02
N PRO A 120 -9.61 2.31 34.85
CA PRO A 120 -8.56 3.31 34.65
C PRO A 120 -7.56 3.39 35.81
N PHE A 121 -8.01 3.21 37.07
CA PHE A 121 -7.11 3.19 38.22
C PHE A 121 -6.09 2.04 38.11
N PHE A 122 -6.56 0.82 37.84
CA PHE A 122 -5.67 -0.34 37.72
C PHE A 122 -4.76 -0.26 36.49
N THR A 123 -5.26 0.30 35.39
CA THR A 123 -4.49 0.54 34.16
C THR A 123 -3.33 1.50 34.42
N ALA A 124 -3.60 2.60 35.13
CA ALA A 124 -2.60 3.59 35.53
C ALA A 124 -1.65 3.06 36.61
N LEU A 125 -2.14 2.25 37.56
CA LEU A 125 -1.30 1.59 38.56
C LEU A 125 -0.26 0.65 37.91
N VAL A 126 -0.67 -0.14 36.91
CA VAL A 126 0.25 -1.04 36.18
C VAL A 126 1.21 -0.24 35.30
N GLU A 127 0.77 0.82 34.62
CA GLU A 127 1.67 1.76 33.90
C GLU A 127 2.73 2.33 34.85
N GLU A 128 2.34 2.69 36.07
CA GLU A 128 3.27 3.22 37.06
C GLU A 128 4.31 2.18 37.50
N GLN A 129 3.91 0.92 37.73
CA GLN A 129 4.88 -0.13 38.07
C GLN A 129 5.88 -0.37 36.94
N TRP A 130 5.43 -0.37 35.68
CA TRP A 130 6.33 -0.47 34.53
C TRP A 130 7.24 0.76 34.39
N SER A 131 6.74 1.95 34.67
CA SER A 131 7.53 3.20 34.64
C SER A 131 8.60 3.23 35.74
N LYS A 132 8.24 2.79 36.96
CA LYS A 132 9.18 2.61 38.06
C LYS A 132 10.26 1.60 37.72
N LEU A 133 9.89 0.44 37.16
CA LEU A 133 10.85 -0.56 36.71
C LEU A 133 11.78 -0.03 35.61
N ALA A 134 11.24 0.77 34.68
CA ALA A 134 12.04 1.39 33.63
C ALA A 134 13.03 2.43 34.17
N ALA A 135 12.74 3.07 35.31
CA ALA A 135 13.66 3.96 36.02
C ALA A 135 14.69 3.15 36.83
N ASP A 136 14.22 2.21 37.64
CA ASP A 136 15.01 1.37 38.53
C ASP A 136 14.87 -0.13 38.16
N PRO A 137 15.87 -0.73 37.48
CA PRO A 137 15.83 -2.13 37.08
C PRO A 137 15.92 -3.13 38.24
N THR A 138 16.21 -2.68 39.46
CA THR A 138 16.27 -3.55 40.64
C THR A 138 14.88 -3.95 41.14
N LEU A 139 13.84 -3.17 40.82
CA LEU A 139 12.46 -3.44 41.24
C LEU A 139 11.89 -4.71 40.59
N PRO A 140 10.97 -5.44 41.24
CA PRO A 140 10.37 -6.65 40.70
C PRO A 140 9.49 -6.37 39.47
N LEU A 141 9.24 -7.39 38.66
CA LEU A 141 8.33 -7.29 37.52
C LEU A 141 6.88 -7.08 38.01
N PRO A 142 6.03 -6.34 37.26
CA PRO A 142 4.63 -6.15 37.63
C PRO A 142 3.84 -7.46 37.49
N THR A 143 3.64 -8.16 38.61
CA THR A 143 2.87 -9.41 38.68
C THR A 143 1.64 -9.26 39.58
N SER A 144 0.71 -10.22 39.49
CA SER A 144 -0.41 -10.33 40.43
C SER A 144 0.06 -10.39 41.88
N ASP A 145 1.18 -11.06 42.12
CA ASP A 145 1.74 -11.28 43.45
C ASP A 145 2.28 -9.97 44.04
N LEU A 146 2.97 -9.16 43.21
CA LEU A 146 3.43 -7.82 43.61
C LEU A 146 2.26 -6.91 44.01
N LEU A 147 1.14 -6.95 43.28
CA LEU A 147 -0.02 -6.15 43.65
C LEU A 147 -0.72 -6.67 44.90
N ALA A 148 -0.69 -7.98 45.15
CA ALA A 148 -1.19 -8.56 46.39
C ALA A 148 -0.37 -8.12 47.61
N GLU A 149 0.96 -7.99 47.47
CA GLU A 149 1.84 -7.41 48.49
C GLU A 149 1.50 -5.94 48.79
N LEU A 150 1.06 -5.18 47.79
CA LEU A 150 0.55 -3.82 47.96
C LEU A 150 -0.90 -3.76 48.48
N HIS A 151 -1.47 -4.90 48.90
CA HIS A 151 -2.86 -5.05 49.34
C HIS A 151 -3.90 -4.64 48.28
N VAL A 152 -3.56 -4.74 46.99
CA VAL A 152 -4.44 -4.44 45.86
C VAL A 152 -4.86 -5.73 45.16
N LYS A 153 -6.17 -6.00 45.13
CA LYS A 153 -6.75 -7.10 44.34
C LYS A 153 -7.35 -6.57 43.05
N LEU A 154 -6.97 -7.16 41.91
CA LEU A 154 -7.55 -6.78 40.61
C LEU A 154 -8.98 -7.32 40.49
N PRO A 155 -9.98 -6.46 40.22
CA PRO A 155 -11.32 -6.93 39.95
C PRO A 155 -11.39 -7.61 38.57
N PRO A 156 -12.26 -8.61 38.39
CA PRO A 156 -12.41 -9.32 37.11
C PRO A 156 -12.91 -8.40 35.99
N THR A 157 -13.51 -7.26 36.33
CA THR A 157 -13.93 -6.24 35.37
C THR A 157 -12.75 -5.47 34.76
N ALA A 158 -11.62 -5.38 35.46
CA ALA A 158 -10.42 -4.67 35.01
C ALA A 158 -9.34 -5.61 34.46
N ALA A 159 -9.37 -6.90 34.81
CA ALA A 159 -8.37 -7.88 34.40
C ALA A 159 -8.92 -8.84 33.33
N ARG A 160 -8.18 -8.99 32.21
CA ARG A 160 -8.48 -9.98 31.17
C ARG A 160 -7.32 -10.96 31.03
N PRO A 161 -7.57 -12.28 30.98
CA PRO A 161 -6.52 -13.24 30.62
C PRO A 161 -6.16 -13.04 29.14
N ALA A 162 -4.86 -13.00 28.81
CA ALA A 162 -4.43 -13.05 27.42
C ALA A 162 -3.08 -13.75 27.26
N THR A 163 -2.74 -14.04 26.01
CA THR A 163 -1.46 -14.64 25.63
C THR A 163 -0.40 -13.58 25.36
N MET A 164 0.87 -13.98 25.31
CA MET A 164 1.94 -13.07 24.89
C MET A 164 1.79 -12.62 23.43
N THR A 165 1.11 -13.42 22.60
CA THR A 165 0.72 -13.03 21.23
C THR A 165 -0.24 -11.86 21.23
N ASP A 166 -1.21 -11.83 22.15
CA ASP A 166 -2.16 -10.72 22.27
C ASP A 166 -1.44 -9.44 22.73
N VAL A 167 -0.57 -9.54 23.74
CA VAL A 167 0.26 -8.40 24.19
C VAL A 167 1.14 -7.87 23.05
N THR A 168 1.76 -8.77 22.28
CA THR A 168 2.57 -8.38 21.12
C THR A 168 1.73 -7.70 20.05
N ARG A 169 0.51 -8.19 19.78
CA ARG A 169 -0.44 -7.53 18.87
C ARG A 169 -0.79 -6.13 19.35
N MET A 170 -1.06 -5.95 20.65
CA MET A 170 -1.34 -4.64 21.26
C MET A 170 -0.15 -3.67 21.23
N THR A 171 1.08 -4.13 20.97
CA THR A 171 2.22 -3.23 20.71
C THR A 171 2.28 -2.75 19.27
N LEU A 172 1.69 -3.49 18.33
CA LEU A 172 1.66 -3.17 16.90
C LEU A 172 0.40 -2.38 16.52
N GLU A 173 -0.72 -2.74 17.12
CA GLU A 173 -2.04 -2.13 16.94
C GLU A 173 -2.35 -1.32 18.20
N ALA A 174 -2.49 0.00 18.09
CA ALA A 174 -2.92 0.82 19.21
C ALA A 174 -4.29 0.31 19.68
N PRO A 175 -4.43 -0.13 20.95
CA PRO A 175 -5.68 -0.70 21.40
C PRO A 175 -6.81 0.33 21.32
N ALA A 176 -8.04 -0.18 21.17
CA ALA A 176 -9.27 0.60 21.27
C ALA A 176 -9.32 1.40 22.59
N SER A 177 -10.21 2.39 22.66
CA SER A 177 -10.39 3.36 23.76
C SER A 177 -10.76 2.78 25.14
N ASP A 178 -10.54 1.49 25.38
CA ASP A 178 -10.91 0.79 26.61
C ASP A 178 -9.71 0.63 27.56
N HIS A 179 -9.94 0.95 28.84
CA HIS A 179 -9.01 0.73 29.94
C HIS A 179 -9.14 -0.68 30.49
N TYR A 180 -8.10 -1.49 30.36
CA TYR A 180 -8.03 -2.82 30.98
C TYR A 180 -6.58 -3.25 31.20
N VAL A 181 -6.39 -4.17 32.15
CA VAL A 181 -5.14 -4.83 32.43
C VAL A 181 -5.20 -6.25 31.88
N VAL A 182 -4.17 -6.65 31.16
CA VAL A 182 -3.99 -8.02 30.69
C VAL A 182 -3.14 -8.79 31.69
N SER A 183 -3.58 -9.99 32.05
CA SER A 183 -2.80 -10.95 32.83
C SER A 183 -2.29 -12.05 31.93
N VAL A 184 -0.97 -12.18 31.81
CA VAL A 184 -0.29 -13.21 31.00
C VAL A 184 0.35 -14.22 31.92
N SER A 185 0.06 -15.50 31.69
CA SER A 185 0.73 -16.60 32.39
C SER A 185 1.90 -17.11 31.57
N LEU A 186 3.09 -17.14 32.16
CA LEU A 186 4.32 -17.69 31.58
C LEU A 186 4.86 -18.80 32.50
N PRO A 187 5.71 -19.71 32.01
CA PRO A 187 6.23 -20.81 32.82
C PRO A 187 6.91 -20.38 34.12
N GLU A 188 7.65 -19.25 34.07
CA GLU A 188 8.40 -18.70 35.20
C GLU A 188 7.68 -17.54 35.91
N ILE A 189 6.53 -17.09 35.40
CA ILE A 189 5.79 -15.94 35.96
C ILE A 189 4.30 -16.24 36.00
N ARG A 190 3.74 -16.21 37.21
CA ARG A 190 2.30 -16.24 37.42
C ARG A 190 1.75 -14.83 37.31
N GLY A 191 0.88 -14.61 36.32
CA GLY A 191 0.10 -13.39 36.18
C GLY A 191 0.93 -12.12 35.95
N LEU A 192 1.77 -12.08 34.92
CA LEU A 192 2.40 -10.84 34.46
C LEU A 192 1.31 -9.84 34.05
N LEU A 193 1.36 -8.63 34.59
CA LEU A 193 0.36 -7.60 34.36
C LEU A 193 0.85 -6.60 33.34
N VAL A 194 0.04 -6.39 32.30
CA VAL A 194 0.33 -5.41 31.23
C VAL A 194 -0.87 -4.50 31.05
N SER A 195 -0.64 -3.19 31.10
CA SER A 195 -1.67 -2.18 30.87
C SER A 195 -1.98 -2.06 29.37
N SER A 196 -3.27 -1.91 29.00
CA SER A 196 -3.67 -1.63 27.63
C SER A 196 -3.07 -0.33 27.08
N ALA A 197 -2.85 0.67 27.93
CA ALA A 197 -2.32 1.97 27.52
C ALA A 197 -0.79 2.03 27.36
N ALA A 198 -0.05 1.08 27.97
CA ALA A 198 1.40 1.17 28.12
C ALA A 198 2.17 -0.09 27.64
N THR A 199 1.58 -0.86 26.72
CA THR A 199 2.19 -2.09 26.17
C THR A 199 3.59 -1.87 25.57
N ALA A 200 3.82 -0.70 24.94
CA ALA A 200 5.10 -0.34 24.35
C ALA A 200 6.24 -0.17 25.37
N GLN A 201 5.94 0.05 26.65
CA GLN A 201 6.95 0.23 27.70
C GLN A 201 7.51 -1.09 28.23
N VAL A 202 6.80 -2.20 28.02
CA VAL A 202 7.15 -3.53 28.56
C VAL A 202 8.53 -3.98 28.06
N VAL A 203 8.74 -4.01 26.74
CA VAL A 203 9.99 -4.52 26.15
C VAL A 203 11.22 -3.67 26.55
N PRO A 204 11.19 -2.33 26.45
CA PRO A 204 12.29 -1.50 26.94
C PRO A 204 12.61 -1.70 28.42
N ALA A 205 11.60 -1.81 29.29
CA ALA A 205 11.80 -2.00 30.73
C ALA A 205 12.43 -3.37 31.03
N VAL A 206 11.94 -4.44 30.40
CA VAL A 206 12.49 -5.79 30.60
C VAL A 206 13.92 -5.88 30.05
N LEU A 207 14.20 -5.30 28.88
CA LEU A 207 15.56 -5.24 28.33
C LEU A 207 16.52 -4.49 29.25
N ARG A 208 16.08 -3.39 29.85
CA ARG A 208 16.89 -2.64 30.83
C ARG A 208 17.17 -3.50 32.07
N LYS A 209 16.16 -4.21 32.60
CA LYS A 209 16.33 -5.14 33.72
C LYS A 209 17.32 -6.25 33.39
N LEU A 210 17.19 -6.87 32.21
CA LEU A 210 18.11 -7.91 31.76
C LEU A 210 19.54 -7.40 31.62
N ARG A 211 19.76 -6.24 30.97
CA ARG A 211 21.08 -5.64 30.84
C ARG A 211 21.71 -5.35 32.19
N HIS A 212 20.97 -4.75 33.11
CA HIS A 212 21.45 -4.46 34.45
C HIS A 212 21.90 -5.72 35.21
N ARG A 213 21.13 -6.81 35.13
CA ARG A 213 21.50 -8.10 35.75
C ARG A 213 22.67 -8.77 35.03
N LEU A 214 22.76 -8.61 33.72
CA LEU A 214 23.83 -9.12 32.88
C LEU A 214 25.10 -8.26 32.88
N ASP A 215 25.16 -7.18 33.66
CA ASP A 215 26.43 -6.47 33.94
C ASP A 215 27.37 -7.30 34.84
N ASN A 216 26.86 -8.35 35.48
CA ASN A 216 27.66 -9.27 36.28
C ASN A 216 28.58 -10.14 35.40
N ILE A 217 29.89 -9.95 35.55
CA ILE A 217 30.93 -10.66 34.79
C ILE A 217 30.81 -12.18 34.93
N ASN A 218 30.39 -12.69 36.10
CA ASN A 218 30.23 -14.12 36.34
C ASN A 218 29.08 -14.71 35.50
N LEU A 219 27.97 -13.97 35.36
CA LEU A 219 26.84 -14.35 34.51
C LEU A 219 27.23 -14.28 33.03
N ILE A 220 27.93 -13.24 32.60
CA ILE A 220 28.45 -13.14 31.23
C ILE A 220 29.39 -14.31 30.92
N GLY A 221 30.29 -14.66 31.86
CA GLY A 221 31.22 -15.78 31.71
C GLY A 221 30.53 -17.13 31.61
N LEU A 222 29.49 -17.35 32.40
CA LEU A 222 28.65 -18.54 32.29
C LEU A 222 27.95 -18.61 30.92
N ILE A 223 27.33 -17.51 30.46
CA ILE A 223 26.68 -17.46 29.14
C ILE A 223 27.69 -17.66 28.00
N ALA A 224 28.88 -17.09 28.11
CA ALA A 224 29.97 -17.26 27.14
C ALA A 224 30.41 -18.73 27.04
N ARG A 225 30.55 -19.41 28.18
CA ARG A 225 30.86 -20.85 28.24
C ARG A 225 29.75 -21.70 27.62
N LEU A 226 28.49 -21.43 27.96
CA LEU A 226 27.34 -22.16 27.43
C LEU A 226 27.20 -21.99 25.91
N ASN A 227 27.39 -20.76 25.42
CA ASN A 227 27.28 -20.43 24.00
C ASN A 227 28.56 -20.68 23.19
N ARG A 228 29.63 -21.17 23.81
CA ARG A 228 30.97 -21.33 23.20
C ARG A 228 31.44 -20.06 22.49
N ALA A 229 31.17 -18.91 23.08
CA ALA A 229 31.47 -17.59 22.53
C ALA A 229 32.48 -16.85 23.42
N SER A 230 33.15 -15.83 22.88
CA SER A 230 34.00 -14.97 23.70
C SER A 230 33.15 -14.06 24.61
N LEU A 231 33.72 -13.63 25.74
CA LEU A 231 33.08 -12.65 26.63
C LEU A 231 32.70 -11.36 25.88
N THR A 232 33.57 -10.92 24.98
CA THR A 232 33.35 -9.74 24.13
C THR A 232 32.19 -9.92 23.16
N ASP A 233 31.99 -11.13 22.61
CA ASP A 233 30.88 -11.41 21.71
C ASP A 233 29.54 -11.42 22.46
N VAL A 234 29.50 -12.02 23.66
CA VAL A 234 28.30 -12.01 24.50
C VAL A 234 27.94 -10.59 24.92
N LYS A 235 28.92 -9.79 25.33
CA LYS A 235 28.70 -8.38 25.67
C LYS A 235 28.15 -7.59 24.47
N ARG A 236 28.75 -7.77 23.28
CA ARG A 236 28.24 -7.16 22.04
C ARG A 236 26.80 -7.59 21.71
N ARG A 237 26.43 -8.85 21.99
CA ARG A 237 25.05 -9.34 21.80
C ARG A 237 24.07 -8.69 22.77
N ILE A 238 24.45 -8.52 24.04
CA ILE A 238 23.63 -7.86 25.08
C ILE A 238 23.45 -6.36 24.76
N ASP A 239 24.50 -5.70 24.27
CA ASP A 239 24.45 -4.30 23.87
C ASP A 239 23.63 -4.08 22.58
N SER A 240 23.51 -5.12 21.74
CA SER A 240 22.71 -5.05 20.51
C SER A 240 21.21 -4.94 20.80
N SER A 241 20.49 -4.37 19.83
CA SER A 241 19.02 -4.39 19.77
C SER A 241 18.47 -5.55 18.93
N ASP A 242 19.32 -6.52 18.56
CA ASP A 242 18.94 -7.62 17.67
C ASP A 242 18.22 -8.75 18.43
N ALA A 243 17.02 -9.11 17.99
CA ALA A 243 16.21 -10.16 18.62
C ALA A 243 16.88 -11.53 18.49
N ALA A 244 17.62 -11.79 17.41
CA ALA A 244 18.34 -13.07 17.25
C ALA A 244 19.48 -13.19 18.27
N ALA A 245 20.20 -12.09 18.51
CA ALA A 245 21.25 -12.04 19.52
C ALA A 245 20.68 -12.28 20.93
N TRP A 246 19.59 -11.59 21.27
CA TRP A 246 18.91 -11.75 22.56
C TRP A 246 18.30 -13.14 22.74
N ARG A 247 17.71 -13.72 21.70
CA ARG A 247 17.17 -15.09 21.74
C ARG A 247 18.22 -16.10 22.19
N THR A 248 19.43 -16.04 21.62
CA THR A 248 20.52 -16.95 21.98
C THR A 248 20.94 -16.80 23.45
N VAL A 249 20.97 -15.55 23.94
CA VAL A 249 21.30 -15.27 25.35
C VAL A 249 20.21 -15.78 26.29
N ILE A 250 18.94 -15.56 25.94
CA ILE A 250 17.77 -15.96 26.73
C ILE A 250 17.61 -17.49 26.77
N GLU A 251 17.78 -18.17 25.64
CA GLU A 251 17.74 -19.65 25.56
C GLU A 251 18.82 -20.25 26.48
N ALA A 252 20.06 -19.74 26.41
CA ALA A 252 21.14 -20.20 27.29
C ALA A 252 20.82 -20.03 28.78
N LEU A 253 20.18 -18.91 29.17
CA LEU A 253 19.77 -18.64 30.54
C LEU A 253 18.66 -19.58 31.03
N LEU A 254 17.63 -19.80 30.20
CA LEU A 254 16.46 -20.59 30.58
C LEU A 254 16.73 -22.10 30.54
N GLU A 255 17.54 -22.58 29.60
CA GLU A 255 17.90 -24.01 29.50
C GLU A 255 18.86 -24.46 30.61
N ASN A 256 19.71 -23.56 31.10
CA ASN A 256 20.73 -23.86 32.11
C ASN A 256 20.39 -23.26 33.47
N ARG A 257 19.11 -23.28 33.84
CA ARG A 257 18.57 -22.68 35.08
C ARG A 257 19.37 -23.03 36.33
N ALA A 258 19.68 -24.30 36.53
CA ALA A 258 20.41 -24.76 37.72
C ALA A 258 21.82 -24.15 37.84
N ASP A 259 22.49 -23.91 36.72
CA ASP A 259 23.81 -23.30 36.71
C ASP A 259 23.74 -21.77 36.87
N VAL A 260 22.68 -21.14 36.35
CA VAL A 260 22.39 -19.71 36.57
C VAL A 260 22.09 -19.44 38.04
N GLU A 261 21.28 -20.28 38.69
CA GLU A 261 20.96 -20.17 40.13
C GLU A 261 22.20 -20.32 41.03
N ARG A 262 23.19 -21.12 40.61
CA ARG A 262 24.45 -21.31 41.34
C ARG A 262 25.42 -20.12 41.24
N VAL A 263 25.41 -19.41 40.11
CA VAL A 263 26.36 -18.33 39.81
C VAL A 263 25.78 -16.94 40.08
N SER A 264 24.46 -16.80 40.05
CA SER A 264 23.78 -15.53 40.30
C SER A 264 23.80 -15.18 41.78
N VAL A 265 24.14 -13.93 42.09
CA VAL A 265 23.76 -13.30 43.37
C VAL A 265 22.22 -13.19 43.39
N PRO A 266 21.53 -13.50 44.50
CA PRO A 266 20.07 -13.56 44.52
C PRO A 266 19.39 -12.20 44.24
N PRO A 267 18.16 -12.20 43.67
CA PRO A 267 17.37 -13.38 43.27
C PRO A 267 17.52 -13.73 41.77
N ALA A 268 17.96 -14.96 41.48
CA ALA A 268 18.03 -15.52 40.12
C ALA A 268 16.64 -15.64 39.46
N GLU A 269 15.58 -15.78 40.27
CA GLU A 269 14.19 -15.90 39.81
C GLU A 269 13.73 -14.69 39.00
N GLU A 270 14.10 -13.46 39.39
CA GLU A 270 13.74 -12.25 38.64
C GLU A 270 14.43 -12.18 37.27
N LEU A 271 15.66 -12.67 37.18
CA LEU A 271 16.40 -12.74 35.92
C LEU A 271 15.73 -13.73 34.97
N LEU A 272 15.37 -14.92 35.47
CA LEU A 272 14.68 -15.97 34.71
C LEU A 272 13.28 -15.51 34.29
N ALA A 273 12.57 -14.82 35.18
CA ALA A 273 11.28 -14.20 34.89
C ALA A 273 11.42 -13.19 33.73
N ALA A 274 12.35 -12.24 33.82
CA ALA A 274 12.59 -11.26 32.75
C ALA A 274 12.99 -11.93 31.42
N ALA A 275 13.80 -13.00 31.48
CA ALA A 275 14.18 -13.79 30.32
C ALA A 275 12.95 -14.52 29.71
N ALA A 276 12.06 -15.06 30.53
CA ALA A 276 10.82 -15.70 30.07
C ALA A 276 9.87 -14.72 29.37
N VAL A 277 9.73 -13.48 29.89
CA VAL A 277 8.95 -12.43 29.21
C VAL A 277 9.53 -12.12 27.83
N MET A 278 10.85 -11.92 27.74
CA MET A 278 11.49 -11.65 26.46
C MET A 278 11.42 -12.81 25.48
N ARG A 279 11.56 -14.06 25.95
CA ARG A 279 11.37 -15.25 25.10
C ARG A 279 9.97 -15.26 24.51
N GLY A 280 8.95 -15.12 25.36
CA GLY A 280 7.56 -15.10 24.93
C GLY A 280 7.28 -14.00 23.91
N TYR A 281 7.85 -12.80 24.11
CA TYR A 281 7.72 -11.69 23.16
C TYR A 281 8.37 -11.98 21.80
N ILE A 282 9.59 -12.53 21.80
CA ILE A 282 10.31 -12.89 20.56
C ILE A 282 9.54 -13.98 19.79
N GLU A 283 9.10 -15.03 20.48
CA GLU A 283 8.32 -16.12 19.88
C GLU A 283 6.98 -15.62 19.33
N ALA A 284 6.24 -14.83 20.10
CA ALA A 284 4.98 -14.21 19.67
C ALA A 284 5.16 -13.34 18.41
N ARG A 285 6.25 -12.57 18.32
CA ARG A 285 6.55 -11.72 17.16
C ARG A 285 6.94 -12.54 15.93
N ILE A 286 7.65 -13.65 16.10
CA ILE A 286 7.95 -14.60 15.01
C ILE A 286 6.66 -15.22 14.50
N GLU A 287 5.79 -15.68 15.39
CA GLU A 287 4.53 -16.34 15.05
C GLU A 287 3.56 -15.38 14.34
N LEU A 288 3.39 -14.17 14.87
CA LEU A 288 2.53 -13.16 14.24
C LEU A 288 3.00 -12.81 12.82
N ARG A 289 4.32 -12.73 12.60
CA ARG A 289 4.88 -12.52 11.26
C ARG A 289 4.68 -13.73 10.35
N ARG A 290 4.82 -14.95 10.88
CA ARG A 290 4.55 -16.19 10.13
C ARG A 290 3.09 -16.25 9.69
N GLN A 291 2.15 -15.91 10.57
CA GLN A 291 0.73 -15.83 10.26
C GLN A 291 0.43 -14.77 9.18
N GLN A 292 1.05 -13.58 9.30
CA GLN A 292 0.95 -12.55 8.26
C GLN A 292 1.48 -13.06 6.90
N GLN A 293 2.65 -13.70 6.89
CA GLN A 293 3.22 -14.27 5.67
C GLN A 293 2.34 -15.38 5.06
N LEU A 294 1.81 -16.29 5.87
CA LEU A 294 0.90 -17.33 5.41
C LEU A 294 -0.38 -16.73 4.83
N SER A 295 -0.96 -15.72 5.50
CA SER A 295 -2.14 -15.01 5.00
C SER A 295 -1.85 -14.29 3.68
N GLU A 296 -0.66 -13.69 3.53
CA GLU A 296 -0.25 -13.01 2.31
C GLU A 296 0.01 -14.02 1.18
N GLN A 297 0.64 -15.16 1.47
CA GLN A 297 0.83 -16.25 0.51
C GLN A 297 -0.50 -16.83 0.04
N GLN A 298 -1.46 -17.04 0.94
CA GLN A 298 -2.82 -17.46 0.58
C GLN A 298 -3.48 -16.43 -0.33
N ARG A 299 -3.39 -15.14 0.00
CA ARG A 299 -3.93 -14.06 -0.87
C ARG A 299 -3.25 -14.02 -2.24
N ILE A 300 -1.94 -14.28 -2.31
CA ILE A 300 -1.21 -14.35 -3.59
C ILE A 300 -1.70 -15.53 -4.41
N ARG A 301 -1.85 -16.71 -3.80
CA ARG A 301 -2.37 -17.92 -4.47
C ARG A 301 -3.77 -17.70 -5.01
N LEU A 302 -4.69 -17.20 -4.19
CA LEU A 302 -6.06 -16.89 -4.60
C LEU A 302 -6.10 -15.88 -5.76
N ALA A 303 -5.29 -14.81 -5.69
CA ALA A 303 -5.21 -13.83 -6.77
C ALA A 303 -4.66 -14.44 -8.07
N SER A 304 -3.67 -15.33 -7.99
CA SER A 304 -3.11 -16.05 -9.15
C SER A 304 -4.11 -17.05 -9.74
N GLU A 305 -4.82 -17.82 -8.92
CA GLU A 305 -5.87 -18.73 -9.38
C GLU A 305 -7.02 -17.98 -10.05
N PHE A 306 -7.36 -16.80 -9.53
CA PHE A 306 -8.34 -15.92 -10.14
C PHE A 306 -7.83 -15.35 -11.48
N GLU A 307 -6.59 -14.87 -11.54
CA GLU A 307 -5.95 -14.39 -12.79
C GLU A 307 -5.97 -15.48 -13.88
N GLU A 308 -5.65 -16.73 -13.52
CA GLU A 308 -5.69 -17.87 -14.44
C GLU A 308 -7.09 -18.16 -14.97
N LYS A 309 -8.12 -18.12 -14.11
CA LYS A 309 -9.51 -18.29 -14.55
C LYS A 309 -9.96 -17.19 -15.52
N VAL A 310 -9.54 -15.94 -15.28
CA VAL A 310 -9.80 -14.82 -16.21
C VAL A 310 -9.02 -15.00 -17.53
N ARG A 311 -7.81 -15.56 -17.46
CA ARG A 311 -6.98 -15.84 -18.65
C ARG A 311 -7.56 -16.94 -19.53
N LEU A 312 -8.17 -17.97 -18.94
CA LEU A 312 -8.74 -19.12 -19.64
C LEU A 312 -10.23 -18.94 -20.00
N ALA A 313 -10.82 -17.78 -19.73
CA ALA A 313 -12.23 -17.52 -20.03
C ALA A 313 -12.52 -17.64 -21.54
N ASP A 314 -13.64 -18.28 -21.88
CA ASP A 314 -14.10 -18.46 -23.25
C ASP A 314 -14.25 -17.11 -23.94
N GLY A 315 -13.63 -16.96 -25.13
CA GLY A 315 -13.65 -15.69 -25.87
C GLY A 315 -12.79 -14.57 -25.29
N TYR A 316 -11.99 -14.86 -24.25
CA TYR A 316 -11.02 -13.94 -23.63
C TYR A 316 -11.60 -12.68 -22.97
N VAL A 317 -12.93 -12.61 -22.84
CA VAL A 317 -13.67 -11.50 -22.22
C VAL A 317 -14.69 -12.08 -21.25
N LEU A 318 -14.70 -11.59 -20.01
CA LEU A 318 -15.71 -11.94 -19.02
C LEU A 318 -16.68 -10.77 -18.83
N ALA A 319 -17.98 -11.05 -18.72
CA ALA A 319 -18.94 -10.04 -18.29
C ALA A 319 -18.74 -9.68 -16.81
N GLU A 320 -19.12 -8.48 -16.39
CA GLU A 320 -19.00 -8.04 -14.99
C GLU A 320 -19.77 -8.95 -14.01
N GLU A 321 -20.93 -9.47 -14.43
CA GLU A 321 -21.70 -10.41 -13.63
C GLU A 321 -20.97 -11.73 -13.41
N GLU A 322 -20.35 -12.28 -14.46
CA GLU A 322 -19.54 -13.50 -14.41
C GLU A 322 -18.27 -13.27 -13.59
N PHE A 323 -17.64 -12.11 -13.75
CA PHE A 323 -16.47 -11.70 -12.97
C PHE A 323 -16.80 -11.62 -11.47
N LYS A 324 -17.93 -11.00 -11.11
CA LYS A 324 -18.42 -10.96 -9.72
C LYS A 324 -18.79 -12.35 -9.23
N ALA A 325 -19.44 -13.19 -10.05
CA ALA A 325 -19.79 -14.56 -9.68
C ALA A 325 -18.55 -15.41 -9.39
N LEU A 326 -17.49 -15.30 -10.21
CA LEU A 326 -16.20 -15.96 -9.98
C LEU A 326 -15.55 -15.49 -8.67
N LEU A 327 -15.67 -14.20 -8.34
CA LEU A 327 -15.16 -13.64 -7.09
C LEU A 327 -15.94 -14.18 -5.86
N HIS A 328 -17.26 -14.32 -6.00
CA HIS A 328 -18.13 -14.91 -4.99
C HIS A 328 -17.91 -16.42 -4.80
N GLN A 329 -17.57 -17.15 -5.87
CA GLN A 329 -17.26 -18.57 -5.82
C GLN A 329 -15.90 -18.84 -5.15
N GLN A 330 -14.90 -18.01 -5.44
CA GLN A 330 -13.54 -18.13 -4.87
C GLN A 330 -13.49 -17.78 -3.37
N VAL A 331 -14.33 -16.83 -2.94
CA VAL A 331 -14.41 -16.41 -1.54
C VAL A 331 -15.88 -16.46 -1.10
N PRO A 332 -16.40 -17.63 -0.66
CA PRO A 332 -17.79 -17.76 -0.24
C PRO A 332 -18.03 -17.10 1.14
N GLY A 333 -19.23 -16.55 1.35
CA GLY A 333 -19.65 -15.96 2.63
C GLY A 333 -20.03 -14.48 2.56
N ALA A 334 -20.83 -14.00 3.51
CA ALA A 334 -21.32 -12.61 3.56
C ALA A 334 -20.69 -11.77 4.70
N ASP A 335 -19.80 -12.39 5.48
CA ASP A 335 -19.19 -11.83 6.68
C ASP A 335 -18.35 -10.58 6.34
N PRO A 336 -18.21 -9.63 7.29
CA PRO A 336 -17.44 -8.42 7.07
C PRO A 336 -15.98 -8.71 6.69
N GLU A 337 -15.38 -9.76 7.24
CA GLU A 337 -14.01 -10.20 6.89
C GLU A 337 -13.93 -10.70 5.45
N THR A 338 -14.90 -11.49 5.00
CA THR A 338 -15.01 -12.00 3.64
C THR A 338 -15.18 -10.88 2.63
N ARG A 339 -15.92 -9.82 2.99
CA ARG A 339 -16.04 -8.60 2.16
C ARG A 339 -14.72 -7.86 2.05
N LEU A 340 -13.98 -7.72 3.15
CA LEU A 340 -12.65 -7.11 3.13
C LEU A 340 -11.66 -7.93 2.30
N GLN A 341 -11.72 -9.26 2.36
CA GLN A 341 -10.91 -10.15 1.53
C GLN A 341 -11.24 -9.99 0.04
N ARG A 342 -12.53 -9.96 -0.32
CA ARG A 342 -12.98 -9.70 -1.70
C ARG A 342 -12.50 -8.35 -2.22
N HIS A 343 -12.64 -7.30 -1.42
CA HIS A 343 -12.18 -5.96 -1.79
C HIS A 343 -10.66 -5.95 -1.98
N SER A 344 -9.89 -6.55 -1.06
CA SER A 344 -8.44 -6.64 -1.15
C SER A 344 -7.98 -7.42 -2.39
N LEU A 345 -8.69 -8.50 -2.75
CA LEU A 345 -8.40 -9.31 -3.93
C LEU A 345 -8.69 -8.52 -5.22
N LEU A 346 -9.85 -7.85 -5.29
CA LEU A 346 -10.21 -7.00 -6.43
C LEU A 346 -9.18 -5.88 -6.61
N GLN A 347 -8.87 -5.17 -5.52
CA GLN A 347 -7.87 -4.10 -5.50
C GLN A 347 -6.52 -4.58 -6.03
N ARG A 348 -6.05 -5.75 -5.60
CA ARG A 348 -4.76 -6.30 -6.05
C ARG A 348 -4.75 -6.71 -7.53
N LEU A 349 -5.91 -7.05 -8.10
CA LEU A 349 -6.03 -7.44 -9.50
C LEU A 349 -6.19 -6.25 -10.44
N THR A 350 -6.93 -5.22 -10.01
CA THR A 350 -7.29 -4.05 -10.83
C THR A 350 -6.38 -2.84 -10.61
N GLU A 351 -5.71 -2.72 -9.47
CA GLU A 351 -4.73 -1.65 -9.26
C GLU A 351 -3.41 -1.95 -9.95
N VAL A 352 -2.76 -0.88 -10.40
CA VAL A 352 -1.45 -0.93 -11.04
C VAL A 352 -0.38 -1.25 -9.97
N PRO A 353 0.29 -2.41 -10.03
CA PRO A 353 1.33 -2.75 -9.06
C PRO A 353 2.50 -1.77 -9.16
N ALA A 354 3.14 -1.43 -8.03
CA ALA A 354 4.34 -0.58 -8.02
C ALA A 354 5.39 -1.11 -9.01
N GLY A 355 5.75 -0.27 -10.01
CA GLY A 355 6.74 -0.59 -11.04
C GLY A 355 6.18 -1.18 -12.35
N ARG A 356 4.91 -1.61 -12.37
CA ARG A 356 4.16 -1.99 -13.57
C ARG A 356 3.26 -0.82 -14.01
N HIS A 357 2.79 -0.85 -15.26
CA HIS A 357 1.86 0.17 -15.76
C HIS A 357 0.46 -0.38 -16.09
N LEU A 358 0.38 -1.68 -16.41
CA LEU A 358 -0.88 -2.37 -16.69
C LEU A 358 -1.29 -3.27 -15.49
N PRO A 359 -2.55 -3.20 -15.02
CA PRO A 359 -3.06 -4.10 -13.99
C PRO A 359 -3.14 -5.55 -14.51
N ARG A 360 -3.29 -6.52 -13.61
CA ARG A 360 -3.38 -7.95 -14.01
C ARG A 360 -4.69 -8.22 -14.75
N VAL A 361 -5.78 -7.63 -14.25
CA VAL A 361 -7.10 -7.63 -14.89
C VAL A 361 -7.49 -6.19 -15.17
N VAL A 362 -7.87 -5.94 -16.42
CA VAL A 362 -8.41 -4.65 -16.89
C VAL A 362 -9.93 -4.75 -16.91
N VAL A 363 -10.61 -3.91 -16.14
CA VAL A 363 -12.07 -3.84 -16.12
C VAL A 363 -12.51 -2.58 -16.86
N LEU A 364 -13.25 -2.74 -17.96
CA LEU A 364 -13.73 -1.66 -18.86
C LEU A 364 -15.13 -2.02 -19.37
N ALA A 365 -16.03 -1.05 -19.47
CA ALA A 365 -17.38 -1.19 -20.04
C ALA A 365 -18.12 -2.46 -19.57
N GLU A 366 -18.15 -2.70 -18.27
CA GLU A 366 -18.81 -3.87 -17.66
C GLU A 366 -18.21 -5.22 -18.12
N THR A 367 -16.96 -5.22 -18.57
CA THR A 367 -16.21 -6.42 -18.96
C THR A 367 -14.84 -6.46 -18.30
N ALA A 368 -14.36 -7.68 -18.00
CA ALA A 368 -13.05 -7.94 -17.44
C ALA A 368 -12.18 -8.69 -18.44
N LEU A 369 -10.96 -8.18 -18.64
CA LEU A 369 -9.97 -8.71 -19.58
C LEU A 369 -8.67 -9.03 -18.85
N HIS A 370 -8.10 -10.19 -19.15
CA HIS A 370 -6.71 -10.43 -18.77
C HIS A 370 -5.78 -9.54 -19.59
N ARG A 371 -4.76 -8.97 -18.95
CA ARG A 371 -3.78 -8.08 -19.60
C ARG A 371 -3.12 -8.63 -20.86
N ASP A 372 -2.92 -9.95 -20.95
CA ASP A 372 -2.31 -10.59 -22.13
C ASP A 372 -3.24 -10.58 -23.35
N HIS A 373 -4.55 -10.49 -23.12
CA HIS A 373 -5.56 -10.60 -24.17
C HIS A 373 -6.03 -9.24 -24.68
N VAL A 374 -5.78 -8.15 -23.94
CA VAL A 374 -6.25 -6.79 -24.29
C VAL A 374 -5.88 -6.42 -25.73
N TYR A 375 -4.63 -6.63 -26.15
CA TYR A 375 -4.20 -6.28 -27.50
C TYR A 375 -4.85 -7.15 -28.59
N MET A 376 -4.93 -8.46 -28.35
CA MET A 376 -5.51 -9.43 -29.27
C MET A 376 -7.02 -9.18 -29.46
N VAL A 377 -7.76 -9.06 -28.35
CA VAL A 377 -9.21 -8.79 -28.36
C VAL A 377 -9.51 -7.46 -29.06
N LEU A 378 -8.71 -6.42 -28.81
CA LEU A 378 -8.87 -5.13 -29.48
C LEU A 378 -8.71 -5.26 -31.00
N LEU A 379 -7.68 -5.95 -31.48
CA LEU A 379 -7.46 -6.13 -32.91
C LEU A 379 -8.57 -6.97 -33.57
N GLN A 380 -9.01 -8.06 -32.93
CA GLN A 380 -10.09 -8.91 -33.43
C GLN A 380 -11.40 -8.11 -33.58
N ARG A 381 -11.77 -7.35 -32.53
CA ARG A 381 -12.98 -6.53 -32.53
C ARG A 381 -12.90 -5.36 -33.50
N ILE A 382 -11.77 -4.68 -33.62
CA ILE A 382 -11.55 -3.62 -34.63
C ILE A 382 -11.71 -4.18 -36.05
N SER A 383 -11.13 -5.35 -36.35
CA SER A 383 -11.26 -5.97 -37.67
C SER A 383 -12.72 -6.32 -37.99
N HIS A 384 -13.44 -6.90 -37.03
CA HIS A 384 -14.86 -7.24 -37.19
C HIS A 384 -15.76 -6.01 -37.37
N LEU A 385 -15.58 -4.99 -36.52
CA LEU A 385 -16.31 -3.72 -36.61
C LEU A 385 -16.04 -3.00 -37.93
N GLY A 386 -14.79 -3.00 -38.40
CA GLY A 386 -14.43 -2.40 -39.68
C GLY A 386 -15.21 -3.02 -40.84
N ASP A 387 -15.41 -4.34 -40.83
CA ASP A 387 -16.20 -5.03 -41.85
C ASP A 387 -17.69 -4.74 -41.78
N LEU A 388 -18.26 -4.71 -40.58
CA LEU A 388 -19.67 -4.38 -40.39
C LEU A 388 -19.97 -2.94 -40.81
N ILE A 389 -19.21 -1.99 -40.29
CA ILE A 389 -19.38 -0.56 -40.55
C ILE A 389 -19.15 -0.26 -42.04
N ARG A 390 -18.17 -0.91 -42.69
CA ARG A 390 -17.96 -0.77 -44.14
C ARG A 390 -19.18 -1.23 -44.94
N LYS A 391 -19.80 -2.36 -44.60
CA LYS A 391 -21.00 -2.85 -45.30
C LYS A 391 -22.16 -1.86 -45.18
N GLU A 392 -22.36 -1.26 -44.01
CA GLU A 392 -23.37 -0.23 -43.78
C GLU A 392 -23.09 1.02 -44.62
N TYR A 393 -21.85 1.52 -44.62
CA TYR A 393 -21.50 2.70 -45.41
C TYR A 393 -21.60 2.45 -46.91
N VAL A 394 -21.26 1.26 -47.41
CA VAL A 394 -21.50 0.90 -48.82
C VAL A 394 -22.98 0.97 -49.16
N HIS A 395 -23.85 0.49 -48.26
CA HIS A 395 -25.30 0.58 -48.46
C HIS A 395 -25.82 2.02 -48.42
N GLN A 396 -25.36 2.82 -47.46
CA GLN A 396 -25.73 4.24 -47.35
C GLN A 396 -25.23 5.06 -48.54
N MET A 397 -24.01 4.79 -49.01
CA MET A 397 -23.44 5.40 -50.21
C MET A 397 -24.24 4.99 -51.45
N GLN A 398 -24.69 3.73 -51.55
CA GLN A 398 -25.57 3.29 -52.62
C GLN A 398 -26.90 4.06 -52.61
N LEU A 399 -27.50 4.29 -51.43
CA LEU A 399 -28.71 5.10 -51.31
C LEU A 399 -28.46 6.56 -51.71
N LEU A 400 -27.34 7.16 -51.30
CA LEU A 400 -26.94 8.52 -51.70
C LEU A 400 -26.73 8.66 -53.22
N LEU A 401 -26.27 7.60 -53.89
CA LEU A 401 -26.15 7.60 -55.35
C LEU A 401 -27.49 7.42 -56.06
N GLN A 402 -28.48 6.84 -55.37
CA GLN A 402 -29.83 6.63 -55.90
C GLN A 402 -30.77 7.80 -55.64
N SER A 403 -30.58 8.53 -54.53
CA SER A 403 -31.38 9.71 -54.17
C SER A 403 -30.58 11.02 -54.35
N SER A 404 -31.28 12.14 -54.41
CA SER A 404 -30.67 13.47 -54.37
C SER A 404 -30.67 14.07 -52.97
N ASP A 405 -31.03 13.28 -51.96
CA ASP A 405 -31.20 13.73 -50.59
C ASP A 405 -29.84 13.85 -49.89
N ARG A 406 -29.26 15.06 -49.92
CA ARG A 406 -27.93 15.33 -49.36
C ARG A 406 -27.96 15.49 -47.84
N ASP A 407 -29.09 15.91 -47.28
CA ASP A 407 -29.23 16.26 -45.87
C ASP A 407 -29.18 15.03 -44.97
N ARG A 408 -29.60 13.86 -45.49
CA ARG A 408 -29.52 12.59 -44.76
C ARG A 408 -28.11 12.02 -44.66
N PHE A 409 -27.18 12.43 -45.54
CA PHE A 409 -25.85 11.83 -45.68
C PHE A 409 -24.71 12.85 -45.52
N VAL A 410 -24.93 13.88 -44.69
CA VAL A 410 -23.99 14.98 -44.43
C VAL A 410 -22.62 14.49 -43.96
N PHE A 411 -22.56 13.33 -43.31
CA PHE A 411 -21.31 12.71 -42.81
C PHE A 411 -20.34 12.28 -43.91
N PHE A 412 -20.76 12.11 -45.18
CA PHE A 412 -19.82 11.83 -46.28
C PHE A 412 -19.10 13.10 -46.79
N TYR A 413 -19.56 14.29 -46.42
CA TYR A 413 -19.09 15.55 -47.03
C TYR A 413 -18.06 16.32 -46.21
N SER A 414 -17.84 15.94 -44.94
CA SER A 414 -16.84 16.57 -44.05
C SER A 414 -16.07 15.49 -43.30
N LEU A 415 -14.76 15.68 -43.17
CA LEU A 415 -13.88 14.76 -42.44
C LEU A 415 -14.24 14.68 -40.95
N ASP A 416 -14.56 15.82 -40.33
CA ASP A 416 -14.93 15.87 -38.92
C ASP A 416 -16.25 15.13 -38.65
N ASN A 417 -17.24 15.31 -39.54
CA ASN A 417 -18.52 14.61 -39.44
C ASN A 417 -18.38 13.11 -39.73
N TRP A 418 -17.46 12.75 -40.63
CA TRP A 418 -17.12 11.37 -40.93
C TRP A 418 -16.50 10.67 -39.72
N GLU A 419 -15.53 11.30 -39.07
CA GLU A 419 -14.90 10.74 -37.87
C GLU A 419 -15.87 10.67 -36.69
N ALA A 420 -16.70 11.69 -36.49
CA ALA A 420 -17.72 11.70 -35.44
C ALA A 420 -18.78 10.59 -35.62
N ASP A 421 -19.26 10.37 -36.85
CA ASP A 421 -20.22 9.29 -37.14
C ASP A 421 -19.58 7.90 -36.94
N ILE A 422 -18.31 7.73 -37.34
CA ILE A 422 -17.56 6.49 -37.06
C ILE A 422 -17.45 6.26 -35.54
N GLU A 423 -17.07 7.28 -34.76
CA GLU A 423 -16.94 7.16 -33.30
C GLU A 423 -18.28 6.79 -32.66
N GLN A 424 -19.37 7.43 -33.08
CA GLN A 424 -20.71 7.15 -32.58
C GLN A 424 -21.14 5.70 -32.90
N ARG A 425 -20.86 5.21 -34.11
CA ARG A 425 -21.16 3.82 -34.50
C ARG A 425 -20.33 2.80 -33.74
N ILE A 426 -19.05 3.08 -33.48
CA ILE A 426 -18.20 2.22 -32.65
C ILE A 426 -18.80 2.15 -31.25
N ALA A 427 -19.08 3.30 -30.62
CA ALA A 427 -19.64 3.36 -29.27
C ALA A 427 -21.00 2.64 -29.13
N ALA A 428 -21.85 2.72 -30.15
CA ALA A 428 -23.16 2.05 -30.14
C ALA A 428 -23.08 0.52 -30.33
N ARG A 429 -22.05 0.02 -31.02
CA ARG A 429 -21.94 -1.41 -31.38
C ARG A 429 -21.03 -2.19 -30.43
N ASP A 430 -19.92 -1.58 -30.00
CA ASP A 430 -18.94 -2.20 -29.13
C ASP A 430 -18.39 -1.16 -28.14
N PRO A 431 -19.01 -1.06 -26.94
CA PRO A 431 -18.61 -0.08 -25.93
C PRO A 431 -17.18 -0.33 -25.41
N LEU A 432 -16.72 -1.59 -25.40
CA LEU A 432 -15.38 -1.95 -24.98
C LEU A 432 -14.31 -1.37 -25.91
N VAL A 433 -14.49 -1.50 -27.22
CA VAL A 433 -13.57 -0.90 -28.20
C VAL A 433 -13.56 0.62 -28.08
N ALA A 434 -14.72 1.24 -27.90
CA ALA A 434 -14.82 2.69 -27.71
C ALA A 434 -14.05 3.16 -26.47
N GLU A 435 -14.17 2.45 -25.35
CA GLU A 435 -13.47 2.81 -24.11
C GLU A 435 -11.95 2.59 -24.22
N LEU A 436 -11.51 1.48 -24.82
CA LEU A 436 -10.10 1.23 -25.09
C LEU A 436 -9.48 2.32 -25.99
N LEU A 437 -10.20 2.75 -27.03
CA LEU A 437 -9.74 3.84 -27.91
C LEU A 437 -9.72 5.21 -27.22
N ARG A 438 -10.48 5.41 -26.13
CA ARG A 438 -10.38 6.62 -25.30
C ARG A 438 -9.16 6.60 -24.36
N GLN A 439 -8.58 5.43 -24.11
CA GLN A 439 -7.45 5.24 -23.19
C GLN A 439 -6.16 4.81 -23.93
N PRO A 440 -5.54 5.70 -24.74
CA PRO A 440 -4.39 5.36 -25.59
C PRO A 440 -3.17 4.88 -24.81
N LYS A 441 -2.98 5.33 -23.56
CA LYS A 441 -1.88 4.89 -22.70
C LYS A 441 -1.99 3.40 -22.34
N LEU A 442 -3.19 2.97 -21.94
CA LEU A 442 -3.47 1.58 -21.59
C LEU A 442 -3.24 0.67 -22.81
N VAL A 443 -3.73 1.08 -23.97
CA VAL A 443 -3.54 0.33 -25.23
C VAL A 443 -2.06 0.23 -25.60
N ALA A 444 -1.28 1.32 -25.49
CA ALA A 444 0.14 1.29 -25.78
C ALA A 444 0.89 0.31 -24.87
N GLU A 445 0.56 0.30 -23.57
CA GLU A 445 1.14 -0.62 -22.60
C GLU A 445 0.75 -2.07 -22.85
N ALA A 446 -0.51 -2.32 -23.23
CA ALA A 446 -0.97 -3.65 -23.63
C ALA A 446 -0.22 -4.17 -24.86
N VAL A 447 0.05 -3.32 -25.85
CA VAL A 447 0.86 -3.69 -27.03
C VAL A 447 2.30 -4.03 -26.61
N VAL A 448 2.93 -3.18 -25.78
CA VAL A 448 4.31 -3.42 -25.30
C VAL A 448 4.38 -4.70 -24.48
N HIS A 449 3.39 -4.94 -23.62
CA HIS A 449 3.29 -6.15 -22.80
C HIS A 449 3.16 -7.39 -23.68
N ALA A 450 2.21 -7.41 -24.62
CA ALA A 450 2.03 -8.52 -25.56
C ALA A 450 3.27 -8.79 -26.43
N CYS A 451 3.96 -7.74 -26.89
CA CYS A 451 5.20 -7.91 -27.65
C CYS A 451 6.29 -8.60 -26.83
N ARG A 452 6.41 -8.28 -25.54
CA ARG A 452 7.42 -8.85 -24.65
C ARG A 452 7.08 -10.26 -24.17
N THR A 453 5.82 -10.49 -23.81
CA THR A 453 5.40 -11.77 -23.20
C THR A 453 5.04 -12.83 -24.23
N ARG A 454 4.32 -12.48 -25.29
CA ARG A 454 3.84 -13.43 -26.30
C ARG A 454 4.76 -13.54 -27.51
N LEU A 455 5.26 -12.41 -28.00
CA LEU A 455 6.11 -12.38 -29.18
C LEU A 455 7.61 -12.46 -28.83
N HIS A 456 7.96 -12.39 -27.55
CA HIS A 456 9.34 -12.37 -27.04
C HIS A 456 10.25 -11.31 -27.71
N ILE A 457 9.64 -10.21 -28.18
CA ILE A 457 10.35 -9.10 -28.83
C ILE A 457 10.97 -8.20 -27.76
N THR A 458 12.29 -8.15 -27.75
CA THR A 458 13.07 -7.27 -26.86
C THR A 458 13.55 -6.00 -27.56
N ASP A 459 13.67 -5.98 -28.89
CA ASP A 459 14.14 -4.81 -29.64
C ASP A 459 13.10 -3.66 -29.61
N PRO A 460 13.46 -2.48 -29.08
CA PRO A 460 12.57 -1.31 -29.07
C PRO A 460 12.11 -0.87 -30.48
N ARG A 461 12.90 -1.14 -31.54
CA ARG A 461 12.52 -0.78 -32.91
C ARG A 461 11.36 -1.63 -33.42
N GLU A 462 11.34 -2.90 -33.07
CA GLU A 462 10.28 -3.83 -33.44
C GLU A 462 9.01 -3.56 -32.63
N ILE A 463 9.13 -3.30 -31.33
CA ILE A 463 8.01 -2.85 -30.50
C ILE A 463 7.37 -1.57 -31.08
N LYS A 464 8.20 -0.63 -31.56
CA LYS A 464 7.73 0.59 -32.23
C LYS A 464 6.98 0.29 -33.54
N ARG A 465 7.37 -0.75 -34.29
CA ARG A 465 6.63 -1.20 -35.49
C ARG A 465 5.26 -1.78 -35.11
N SER A 466 5.17 -2.56 -34.03
CA SER A 466 3.90 -3.09 -33.52
C SER A 466 2.97 -1.96 -33.02
N LEU A 467 3.51 -0.98 -32.30
CA LEU A 467 2.75 0.22 -31.91
C LEU A 467 2.25 1.02 -33.11
N GLN A 468 3.02 1.11 -34.19
CA GLN A 468 2.60 1.79 -35.43
C GLN A 468 1.42 1.11 -36.13
N VAL A 469 0.92 -0.04 -35.69
CA VAL A 469 -0.35 -0.58 -36.19
C VAL A 469 -1.52 0.31 -35.75
N LEU A 470 -1.55 0.72 -34.48
CA LEU A 470 -2.64 1.49 -33.87
C LEU A 470 -2.32 2.98 -33.69
N PHE A 471 -1.04 3.33 -33.55
CA PHE A 471 -0.58 4.70 -33.25
C PHE A 471 0.03 5.41 -34.46
N GLU A 472 0.02 6.73 -34.40
CA GLU A 472 0.71 7.57 -35.38
C GLU A 472 2.24 7.46 -35.24
N PRO A 473 2.99 7.57 -36.35
CA PRO A 473 4.44 7.49 -36.30
C PRO A 473 5.02 8.65 -35.48
N GLY A 474 5.65 8.33 -34.34
CA GLY A 474 6.32 9.33 -33.51
C GLY A 474 5.45 9.95 -32.41
N GLY A 475 4.23 9.45 -32.19
CA GLY A 475 3.34 9.92 -31.12
C GLY A 475 2.71 8.79 -30.30
N VAL A 476 2.04 9.18 -29.21
CA VAL A 476 1.14 8.33 -28.41
C VAL A 476 -0.33 8.56 -28.84
N THR A 477 -0.55 9.35 -29.89
CA THR A 477 -1.86 9.58 -30.50
C THR A 477 -2.28 8.35 -31.30
N LEU A 478 -3.49 7.87 -31.04
CA LEU A 478 -4.11 6.83 -31.86
C LEU A 478 -4.37 7.38 -33.25
N ARG A 479 -4.24 6.52 -34.26
CA ARG A 479 -4.60 6.86 -35.64
C ARG A 479 -6.06 7.30 -35.73
N PRO A 480 -6.40 8.13 -36.73
CA PRO A 480 -7.78 8.49 -37.00
C PRO A 480 -8.61 7.24 -37.31
N ARG A 481 -9.90 7.27 -36.95
CA ARG A 481 -10.72 6.06 -36.75
C ARG A 481 -11.07 5.42 -38.09
N ASN A 482 -11.21 6.26 -39.12
CA ASN A 482 -11.28 5.85 -40.52
C ASN A 482 -10.10 4.94 -40.94
N ARG A 483 -8.87 5.22 -40.48
CA ARG A 483 -7.68 4.44 -40.81
C ARG A 483 -7.56 3.17 -39.98
N LEU A 484 -7.94 3.23 -38.71
CA LEU A 484 -7.95 2.05 -37.82
C LEU A 484 -8.89 0.97 -38.37
N LEU A 485 -10.08 1.37 -38.81
CA LEU A 485 -11.08 0.46 -39.39
C LEU A 485 -10.90 0.19 -40.90
N ALA A 486 -9.87 0.79 -41.52
CA ALA A 486 -9.63 0.73 -42.97
C ALA A 486 -10.85 1.13 -43.83
N LEU A 487 -11.56 2.18 -43.41
CA LEU A 487 -12.70 2.77 -44.10
C LEU A 487 -12.20 3.84 -45.07
N ASP A 488 -12.04 3.46 -46.33
CA ASP A 488 -11.69 4.37 -47.42
C ASP A 488 -12.96 4.75 -48.19
N LEU A 489 -13.31 6.05 -48.19
CA LEU A 489 -14.48 6.59 -48.87
C LEU A 489 -14.44 6.33 -50.38
N SER A 490 -13.24 6.39 -50.99
CA SER A 490 -13.08 6.12 -52.43
C SER A 490 -13.41 4.65 -52.76
N ALA A 491 -12.89 3.72 -51.96
CA ALA A 491 -13.17 2.29 -52.11
C ALA A 491 -14.65 1.95 -51.80
N ILE A 492 -15.26 2.64 -50.82
CA ILE A 492 -16.69 2.50 -50.52
C ILE A 492 -17.53 3.00 -51.69
N LEU A 493 -17.18 4.13 -52.29
CA LEU A 493 -17.85 4.69 -53.46
C LEU A 493 -17.78 3.73 -54.66
N GLU A 494 -16.60 3.18 -54.98
CA GLU A 494 -16.44 2.27 -56.12
C GLU A 494 -17.29 1.00 -55.95
N VAL A 495 -17.30 0.41 -54.75
CA VAL A 495 -18.12 -0.78 -54.45
C VAL A 495 -19.62 -0.42 -54.49
N ALA A 496 -20.02 0.73 -53.95
CA ALA A 496 -21.41 1.18 -53.99
C ALA A 496 -21.87 1.45 -55.43
N TYR A 497 -21.02 2.07 -56.26
CA TYR A 497 -21.28 2.32 -57.67
C TYR A 497 -21.43 1.02 -58.47
N ALA A 498 -20.53 0.05 -58.26
CA ALA A 498 -20.60 -1.26 -58.90
C ALA A 498 -21.92 -2.01 -58.60
N ARG A 499 -22.55 -1.74 -57.44
CA ARG A 499 -23.85 -2.31 -57.03
C ARG A 499 -25.07 -1.61 -57.65
N LEU A 500 -24.89 -0.50 -58.37
CA LEU A 500 -25.99 0.17 -59.07
C LEU A 500 -26.33 -0.55 -60.39
N GLY A 501 -27.58 -0.41 -60.85
CA GLY A 501 -27.96 -0.89 -62.18
C GLY A 501 -27.21 -0.16 -63.30
N LYS A 502 -26.90 -0.86 -64.40
CA LYS A 502 -26.10 -0.35 -65.53
C LYS A 502 -26.60 0.99 -66.09
N LEU A 503 -27.91 1.21 -66.15
CA LEU A 503 -28.51 2.47 -66.60
C LEU A 503 -28.13 3.65 -65.69
N LYS A 504 -28.23 3.47 -64.36
CA LYS A 504 -27.85 4.51 -63.38
C LYS A 504 -26.35 4.76 -63.39
N GLN A 505 -25.54 3.71 -63.57
CA GLN A 505 -24.10 3.84 -63.74
C GLN A 505 -23.74 4.72 -64.94
N PHE A 506 -24.43 4.51 -66.07
CA PHE A 506 -24.25 5.30 -67.29
C PHE A 506 -24.67 6.76 -67.10
N VAL A 507 -25.83 7.01 -66.50
CA VAL A 507 -26.32 8.37 -66.21
C VAL A 507 -25.37 9.12 -65.28
N LEU A 508 -24.87 8.47 -64.22
CA LEU A 508 -23.90 9.09 -63.29
C LEU A 508 -22.55 9.40 -63.95
N ARG A 509 -22.16 8.61 -64.97
CA ARG A 509 -20.93 8.82 -65.73
C ARG A 509 -21.06 9.99 -66.72
N ILE A 510 -22.17 10.08 -67.45
CA ILE A 510 -22.42 11.17 -68.41
C ILE A 510 -22.67 12.50 -67.69
N SER A 511 -23.37 12.48 -66.57
CA SER A 511 -23.67 13.71 -65.80
C SER A 511 -22.44 14.33 -65.12
N GLY A 512 -21.27 13.66 -65.14
CA GLY A 512 -20.05 14.12 -64.45
C GLY A 512 -20.13 14.08 -62.92
N ARG A 513 -21.30 13.76 -62.34
CA ARG A 513 -21.53 13.72 -60.90
C ARG A 513 -20.62 12.70 -60.19
N LEU A 514 -20.33 11.58 -60.83
CA LEU A 514 -19.41 10.57 -60.30
C LEU A 514 -17.99 11.12 -60.17
N GLU A 515 -17.49 11.82 -61.18
CA GLU A 515 -16.13 12.37 -61.17
C GLU A 515 -15.98 13.45 -60.10
N ILE A 516 -17.00 14.30 -59.94
CA ILE A 516 -17.06 15.32 -58.88
C ILE A 516 -17.07 14.66 -57.48
N MET A 517 -17.83 13.58 -57.29
CA MET A 517 -17.85 12.84 -56.03
C MET A 517 -16.53 12.12 -55.76
N ARG A 518 -15.93 11.53 -56.80
CA ARG A 518 -14.63 10.87 -56.73
C ARG A 518 -13.54 11.84 -56.31
N GLN A 519 -13.42 12.99 -56.99
CA GLN A 519 -12.46 14.04 -56.65
C GLN A 519 -12.66 14.52 -55.21
N ARG A 520 -13.90 14.80 -54.79
CA ARG A 520 -14.19 15.23 -53.41
C ARG A 520 -13.84 14.18 -52.36
N PHE A 521 -14.14 12.91 -52.60
CA PHE A 521 -13.80 11.85 -51.64
C PHE A 521 -12.31 11.52 -51.66
N GLU A 522 -11.64 11.68 -52.81
CA GLU A 522 -10.19 11.65 -52.91
C GLU A 522 -9.56 12.82 -52.14
N ASP A 523 -10.11 14.03 -52.20
CA ASP A 523 -9.65 15.19 -51.42
C ASP A 523 -9.86 14.97 -49.90
N VAL A 524 -11.05 14.52 -49.48
CA VAL A 524 -11.33 14.20 -48.06
C VAL A 524 -10.42 13.07 -47.55
N THR A 525 -10.10 12.08 -48.39
CA THR A 525 -9.15 11.02 -48.01
C THR A 525 -7.68 11.45 -48.15
N ALA A 526 -7.36 12.46 -48.96
CA ALA A 526 -6.04 13.01 -49.19
C ALA A 526 -5.63 14.07 -48.15
N ASP A 527 -6.55 14.85 -47.60
CA ASP A 527 -6.28 15.75 -46.47
C ASP A 527 -5.83 14.97 -45.22
N SER A 528 -6.25 13.71 -45.12
CA SER A 528 -5.69 12.79 -44.12
C SER A 528 -4.22 12.42 -44.41
N ARG A 529 -3.75 12.44 -45.67
CA ARG A 529 -2.45 11.91 -46.17
C ARG A 529 -1.25 12.84 -45.99
N THR A 530 -1.29 13.81 -45.09
CA THR A 530 -0.15 14.69 -44.76
C THR A 530 0.98 13.93 -44.06
N GLY A 531 1.72 13.10 -44.82
CA GLY A 531 2.93 12.42 -44.38
C GLY A 531 3.11 11.00 -44.94
N ARG A 532 3.67 10.90 -46.16
CA ARG A 532 4.12 9.69 -46.91
C ARG A 532 3.05 8.81 -47.60
N PRO A 533 3.38 8.26 -48.79
CA PRO A 533 2.47 7.41 -49.57
C PRO A 533 2.24 6.04 -48.90
N PRO A 534 1.05 5.43 -49.07
CA PRO A 534 0.72 4.15 -48.48
C PRO A 534 1.27 3.03 -49.37
N ARG A 535 1.99 2.07 -48.78
CA ARG A 535 2.25 0.77 -49.44
C ARG A 535 1.55 -0.41 -48.77
N VAL A 536 0.85 -0.22 -47.65
CA VAL A 536 0.09 -1.30 -47.00
C VAL A 536 -1.16 -0.72 -46.34
N THR A 537 -2.33 -1.19 -46.73
CA THR A 537 -3.63 -0.86 -46.13
C THR A 537 -3.64 -1.25 -44.65
N GLY A 538 -4.27 -0.43 -43.78
CA GLY A 538 -4.33 -0.68 -42.33
C GLY A 538 -4.87 -2.07 -41.98
N ARG A 539 -5.78 -2.58 -42.82
CA ARG A 539 -6.35 -3.93 -42.71
C ARG A 539 -5.32 -5.06 -42.86
N GLY A 540 -4.36 -4.93 -43.77
CA GLY A 540 -3.28 -5.92 -43.92
C GLY A 540 -2.42 -5.98 -42.66
N ARG A 541 -2.06 -4.83 -42.09
CA ARG A 541 -1.24 -4.76 -40.87
C ARG A 541 -1.95 -5.32 -39.63
N ILE A 542 -3.26 -5.09 -39.49
CA ILE A 542 -4.05 -5.65 -38.38
C ILE A 542 -4.16 -7.16 -38.52
N ALA A 543 -4.44 -7.67 -39.73
CA ALA A 543 -4.49 -9.11 -39.99
C ALA A 543 -3.13 -9.80 -39.79
N ASP A 544 -2.03 -9.18 -40.24
CA ASP A 544 -0.68 -9.68 -40.03
C ASP A 544 -0.31 -9.70 -38.54
N ALA A 545 -0.65 -8.65 -37.79
CA ALA A 545 -0.42 -8.57 -36.35
C ALA A 545 -1.25 -9.61 -35.58
N LEU A 546 -2.52 -9.81 -35.96
CA LEU A 546 -3.37 -10.87 -35.40
C LEU A 546 -2.78 -12.25 -35.67
N ALA A 547 -2.39 -12.52 -36.92
CA ALA A 547 -1.79 -13.81 -37.29
C ALA A 547 -0.44 -14.06 -36.59
N GLN A 548 0.32 -13.03 -36.24
CA GLN A 548 1.54 -13.15 -35.43
C GLN A 548 1.22 -13.46 -33.96
N LEU A 549 0.22 -12.80 -33.38
CA LEU A 549 -0.21 -13.03 -32.01
C LEU A 549 -0.84 -14.42 -31.81
N GLU A 550 -1.61 -14.89 -32.78
CA GLU A 550 -2.22 -16.24 -32.77
C GLU A 550 -1.17 -17.34 -32.93
N ARG A 551 -0.14 -17.11 -33.76
CA ARG A 551 1.00 -18.05 -33.90
C ARG A 551 1.89 -18.08 -32.67
N GLY A 552 2.09 -16.93 -32.02
CA GLY A 552 2.84 -16.83 -30.76
C GLY A 552 2.11 -17.38 -29.53
N SER A 553 0.82 -17.74 -29.64
CA SER A 553 0.05 -18.35 -28.55
C SER A 553 0.00 -19.88 -28.61
N ALA A 554 0.65 -20.52 -29.59
CA ALA A 554 0.86 -21.96 -29.52
C ALA A 554 1.91 -22.23 -28.44
N ASP A 555 1.51 -22.91 -27.37
CA ASP A 555 2.40 -23.30 -26.27
C ASP A 555 3.70 -23.92 -26.81
N PRO A 556 4.84 -23.69 -26.16
CA PRO A 556 6.11 -24.24 -26.61
C PRO A 556 6.07 -25.76 -26.42
N VAL A 557 5.80 -26.48 -27.51
CA VAL A 557 6.16 -27.90 -27.60
C VAL A 557 7.68 -27.94 -27.60
N GLU A 558 8.23 -28.48 -26.52
CA GLU A 558 9.63 -28.86 -26.39
C GLU A 558 10.06 -29.68 -27.62
N THR A 559 10.72 -29.04 -28.58
CA THR A 559 11.56 -29.74 -29.54
C THR A 559 12.95 -29.14 -29.47
N SER A 560 13.74 -29.77 -28.61
CA SER A 560 15.19 -29.81 -28.72
C SER A 560 15.61 -30.15 -30.14
N SER A 561 16.40 -29.30 -30.78
CA SER A 561 17.48 -29.77 -31.66
C SER A 561 18.57 -28.73 -31.75
N ALA A 562 19.75 -29.18 -31.32
CA ALA A 562 21.03 -28.50 -31.36
C ALA A 562 21.46 -28.20 -32.80
N ALA A 563 22.18 -27.09 -32.97
CA ALA A 563 23.26 -26.98 -33.94
C ALA A 563 24.23 -25.86 -33.52
N ASP A 564 25.46 -26.28 -33.28
CA ASP A 564 26.69 -25.55 -33.00
C ASP A 564 26.97 -24.39 -34.01
N ALA A 565 27.27 -23.18 -33.52
CA ALA A 565 28.60 -22.53 -33.47
C ALA A 565 28.98 -21.70 -34.73
N PRO A 566 30.05 -20.87 -34.74
CA PRO A 566 30.71 -20.13 -33.67
C PRO A 566 30.86 -18.60 -33.96
N SER A 567 31.29 -17.90 -32.92
CA SER A 567 31.86 -16.55 -32.89
C SER A 567 33.02 -16.32 -33.87
N SER A 568 33.02 -15.16 -34.55
CA SER A 568 34.23 -14.58 -35.15
C SER A 568 34.41 -13.11 -34.77
N VAL A 569 35.57 -12.87 -34.17
CA VAL A 569 36.21 -11.59 -33.84
C VAL A 569 36.56 -10.81 -35.11
N THR A 570 36.32 -9.49 -35.13
CA THR A 570 37.21 -8.53 -35.78
C THR A 570 37.11 -7.17 -35.10
N ALA A 571 38.23 -6.77 -34.50
CA ALA A 571 38.56 -5.40 -34.14
C ALA A 571 38.89 -4.59 -35.41
N ALA A 572 38.55 -3.31 -35.42
CA ALA A 572 39.24 -2.31 -36.24
C ALA A 572 39.11 -0.93 -35.57
N ASP A 573 40.27 -0.43 -35.17
CA ASP A 573 40.59 0.93 -34.78
C ASP A 573 40.14 1.96 -35.83
N HIS A 574 39.78 3.16 -35.39
CA HIS A 574 40.29 4.42 -35.96
C HIS A 574 39.94 5.63 -35.07
N GLU A 575 40.99 6.15 -34.45
CA GLU A 575 41.44 7.55 -34.37
C GLU A 575 40.46 8.71 -34.06
N LYS A 576 40.86 9.46 -33.02
CA LYS A 576 40.48 10.85 -32.68
C LYS A 576 41.01 11.87 -33.72
N PRO A 577 40.50 13.12 -33.76
CA PRO A 577 41.06 14.22 -32.94
C PRO A 577 39.95 15.06 -32.25
N ASP A 578 40.08 15.45 -30.99
CA ASP A 578 40.70 16.70 -30.45
C ASP A 578 40.01 18.01 -30.84
N GLY A 579 39.70 18.84 -29.82
CA GLY A 579 39.56 20.29 -29.98
C GLY A 579 38.35 20.97 -29.32
N ASP A 580 38.64 21.66 -28.21
CA ASP A 580 38.08 22.95 -27.80
C ASP A 580 36.73 23.08 -27.06
N THR A 581 36.88 23.31 -25.76
CA THR A 581 36.06 24.19 -24.92
C THR A 581 35.97 25.62 -25.46
N PRO A 582 34.89 26.38 -25.15
CA PRO A 582 35.11 27.45 -24.17
C PRO A 582 33.96 27.76 -23.20
N ARG A 583 34.41 28.15 -22.00
CA ARG A 583 33.96 29.25 -21.11
C ARG A 583 32.46 29.52 -20.90
N TRP A 584 32.08 29.29 -19.65
CA TRP A 584 30.95 29.89 -18.95
C TRP A 584 31.15 31.39 -18.69
N GLY A 585 30.10 32.17 -18.94
CA GLY A 585 29.95 33.55 -18.47
C GLY A 585 28.60 34.12 -18.89
N GLY A 586 27.84 34.70 -17.96
CA GLY A 586 26.69 35.55 -18.28
C GLY A 586 25.48 35.40 -17.37
N MET A 587 25.55 35.99 -16.17
CA MET A 587 24.39 36.40 -15.39
C MET A 587 23.52 37.36 -16.21
N GLY A 588 22.20 37.13 -16.23
CA GLY A 588 21.21 37.99 -16.85
C GLY A 588 19.80 37.78 -16.28
N SER A 589 19.31 38.84 -15.65
CA SER A 589 18.01 39.16 -15.05
C SER A 589 16.75 38.48 -15.62
N ARG A 590 15.98 37.85 -14.71
CA ARG A 590 14.59 37.39 -14.94
C ARG A 590 13.62 38.56 -14.85
N ALA A 591 13.05 38.98 -15.99
CA ALA A 591 11.83 39.76 -16.05
C ALA A 591 10.60 38.83 -16.12
N ARG A 592 9.64 39.04 -15.21
CA ARG A 592 8.32 38.39 -15.20
C ARG A 592 7.56 38.73 -16.49
N ARG A 593 7.06 37.71 -17.20
CA ARG A 593 5.94 37.86 -18.14
C ARG A 593 4.92 36.73 -17.96
N SER A 594 3.68 37.20 -18.03
CA SER A 594 2.39 36.55 -17.90
C SER A 594 2.20 35.28 -18.72
N SER A 595 1.47 34.34 -18.13
CA SER A 595 0.89 33.14 -18.74
C SER A 595 0.01 33.46 -19.96
N PRO A 596 0.29 32.92 -21.15
CA PRO A 596 -0.67 32.88 -22.24
C PRO A 596 -1.41 31.55 -22.28
N GLN A 597 -2.69 31.65 -22.62
CA GLN A 597 -3.66 30.59 -22.82
C GLN A 597 -3.11 29.40 -23.62
N THR A 598 -3.46 28.19 -23.18
CA THR A 598 -3.11 26.91 -23.80
C THR A 598 -3.82 26.74 -25.15
N VAL A 599 -3.18 27.22 -26.21
CA VAL A 599 -3.42 26.72 -27.57
C VAL A 599 -2.66 25.40 -27.69
N HIS A 600 -3.36 24.30 -27.97
CA HIS A 600 -2.75 23.00 -28.28
C HIS A 600 -1.89 23.14 -29.54
N ARG A 601 -0.60 23.45 -29.36
CA ARG A 601 0.39 23.38 -30.43
C ARG A 601 0.85 21.93 -30.60
N PRO A 602 0.90 21.38 -31.82
CA PRO A 602 1.53 20.10 -32.05
C PRO A 602 3.00 20.16 -31.59
N TYR A 603 3.45 19.14 -30.88
CA TYR A 603 4.82 19.07 -30.36
C TYR A 603 5.83 19.28 -31.48
N SER A 604 6.84 20.12 -31.25
CA SER A 604 7.92 20.29 -32.21
C SER A 604 8.68 18.97 -32.38
N ARG A 605 9.26 18.72 -33.56
CA ARG A 605 10.01 17.49 -33.87
C ARG A 605 11.11 17.18 -32.83
N ARG A 606 11.75 18.20 -32.27
CA ARG A 606 12.73 18.08 -31.16
C ARG A 606 12.09 17.66 -29.83
N GLN A 607 10.88 18.12 -29.52
CA GLN A 607 10.15 17.70 -28.31
C GLN A 607 9.60 16.28 -28.44
N GLN A 608 9.23 15.88 -29.67
CA GLN A 608 8.86 14.49 -29.96
C GLN A 608 10.08 13.58 -29.78
N GLU A 609 11.23 13.94 -30.36
CA GLU A 609 12.49 13.20 -30.19
C GLU A 609 12.96 13.18 -28.72
N SER A 610 12.77 14.25 -27.95
CA SER A 610 13.11 14.25 -26.52
C SER A 610 12.20 13.34 -25.70
N ALA A 611 10.88 13.37 -25.93
CA ALA A 611 9.92 12.49 -25.27
C ALA A 611 10.20 11.01 -25.60
N TRP A 612 10.58 10.72 -26.86
CA TRP A 612 11.04 9.39 -27.25
C TRP A 612 12.37 9.00 -26.61
N SER A 613 13.32 9.93 -26.47
CA SER A 613 14.60 9.66 -25.80
C SER A 613 14.41 9.41 -24.30
N GLU A 614 13.49 10.10 -23.64
CA GLU A 614 13.15 9.89 -22.24
C GLU A 614 12.41 8.56 -22.05
N PHE A 615 11.52 8.22 -22.98
CA PHE A 615 10.87 6.91 -23.02
C PHE A 615 11.88 5.77 -23.24
N GLU A 616 12.81 5.92 -24.20
CA GLU A 616 13.90 4.95 -24.44
C GLU A 616 14.84 4.82 -23.23
N LYS A 617 15.17 5.92 -22.54
CA LYS A 617 15.93 5.89 -21.28
C LYS A 617 15.19 5.16 -20.18
N ASN A 618 13.87 5.33 -20.07
CA ASN A 618 13.05 4.62 -19.10
C ASN A 618 12.87 3.14 -19.43
N ILE A 619 12.92 2.76 -20.72
CA ILE A 619 12.95 1.36 -21.16
C ILE A 619 14.31 0.72 -20.83
N ARG A 620 15.43 1.41 -21.10
CA ARG A 620 16.79 0.89 -20.86
C ARG A 620 17.17 0.82 -19.37
N ARG A 621 16.60 1.68 -18.51
CA ARG A 621 16.80 1.59 -17.04
C ARG A 621 16.15 0.35 -16.39
N LYS A 622 15.38 -0.45 -17.14
CA LYS A 622 14.65 -1.64 -16.66
C LYS A 622 15.20 -2.98 -17.18
N THR A 623 16.35 -2.98 -17.86
CA THR A 623 17.28 -4.15 -17.87
C THR A 623 18.17 -4.05 -16.66
#